data_AF-A0A954GPG9-F1
#
_entry.id   AF-A0A954GPG9-F1
#
_cell.length_a   1.000
_cell.length_b   1.000
_cell.length_c   1.000
_cell.angle_alpha   90.00
_cell.angle_beta   90.00
_cell.angle_gamma   90.00
#
_symmetry.space_group_name_H-M   'P 1'
#
loop_
_entity.id
_entity.type
_entity.pdbx_description
1 polymer ?
#
loop_
_entity_poly.entity_id
_entity_poly.type
_entity_poly.pdbx_seq_one_letter_code
_entity_poly.pdbx_strand_id
1 'polypeptide(L)'
;AGTHAIAVGFPQKVHFALDAETVRLAQGWRGRFLDAEGTWFMRFAPPADPLGNEVLNLSAGPDFAVLTRPEAKWPVTAEEAGIEFRGYRLDAEGVPTFEYDAGGWRIADRIVPNESNGLTRTVTLTRAGSETSTQVFYRVLAGNDLKQLGPNKCQLGAGVVVTSSTAGQLRDGNGHHEWLIPLGSGDANDKATRVEVQYQW
;
A
#
# COMPACT_ATOMS: atom_id res chain seq x y z
N ALA A 1 -8.63 0.77 -9.48
CA ALA A 1 -7.86 1.82 -8.77
C ALA A 1 -8.49 3.23 -8.85
N GLY A 2 -9.65 3.43 -9.50
CA GLY A 2 -10.33 4.73 -9.50
C GLY A 2 -9.79 5.73 -10.53
N THR A 3 -10.20 7.00 -10.42
CA THR A 3 -9.85 8.09 -11.36
C THR A 3 -8.45 8.67 -11.13
N HIS A 4 -7.87 8.44 -9.95
CA HIS A 4 -6.51 8.85 -9.57
C HIS A 4 -5.52 7.68 -9.60
N ALA A 5 -5.79 6.70 -10.47
CA ALA A 5 -4.97 5.51 -10.61
C ALA A 5 -3.61 5.83 -11.26
N ILE A 6 -2.54 5.33 -10.67
CA ILE A 6 -1.19 5.32 -11.26
C ILE A 6 -0.82 3.87 -11.51
N ALA A 7 -0.83 3.46 -12.78
CA ALA A 7 -0.43 2.12 -13.19
C ALA A 7 1.07 2.09 -13.51
N VAL A 8 1.78 1.10 -12.95
CA VAL A 8 3.24 0.96 -13.09
C VAL A 8 3.55 -0.37 -13.76
N GLY A 9 4.15 -0.27 -14.95
CA GLY A 9 4.54 -1.40 -15.78
C GLY A 9 6.00 -1.81 -15.55
N PHE A 10 6.29 -3.11 -15.63
CA PHE A 10 7.63 -3.67 -15.47
C PHE A 10 7.93 -4.72 -16.54
N PRO A 11 9.17 -4.80 -17.07
CA PRO A 11 9.55 -5.81 -18.05
C PRO A 11 9.35 -7.26 -17.58
N GLN A 12 9.38 -7.50 -16.27
CA GLN A 12 9.14 -8.80 -15.63
C GLN A 12 7.68 -9.27 -15.73
N LYS A 13 6.78 -8.48 -16.34
CA LYS A 13 5.35 -8.79 -16.49
C LYS A 13 4.62 -8.96 -15.16
N VAL A 14 5.09 -8.28 -14.11
CA VAL A 14 4.39 -8.11 -12.83
C VAL A 14 4.20 -6.62 -12.63
N HIS A 15 2.96 -6.21 -12.47
CA HIS A 15 2.54 -4.81 -12.55
C HIS A 15 1.70 -4.46 -11.33
N PHE A 16 1.51 -3.17 -11.09
CA PHE A 16 0.61 -2.71 -10.04
C PHE A 16 -0.08 -1.40 -10.39
N ALA A 17 -1.16 -1.12 -9.67
CA ALA A 17 -1.87 0.14 -9.71
C ALA A 17 -1.98 0.71 -8.29
N LEU A 18 -1.45 1.92 -8.11
CA LEU A 18 -1.67 2.72 -6.92
C LEU A 18 -2.92 3.58 -7.12
N ASP A 19 -3.74 3.71 -6.09
CA ASP A 19 -4.83 4.67 -6.02
C ASP A 19 -4.33 5.86 -5.18
N ALA A 20 -4.05 6.99 -5.85
CA ALA A 20 -3.47 8.17 -5.21
C ALA A 20 -4.50 9.01 -4.44
N GLU A 21 -5.79 8.79 -4.65
CA GLU A 21 -6.87 9.48 -3.94
C GLU A 21 -7.06 8.90 -2.54
N THR A 22 -7.01 7.57 -2.42
CA THR A 22 -7.07 6.90 -1.12
C THR A 22 -5.71 6.47 -0.60
N VAL A 23 -4.62 6.70 -1.33
CA VAL A 23 -3.23 6.34 -0.93
C VAL A 23 -3.11 4.86 -0.56
N ARG A 24 -3.33 4.01 -1.57
CA ARG A 24 -3.25 2.55 -1.40
C ARG A 24 -2.69 1.82 -2.62
N LEU A 25 -2.06 0.68 -2.38
CA LEU A 25 -1.84 -0.32 -3.42
C LEU A 25 -3.18 -0.99 -3.72
N ALA A 26 -3.80 -0.62 -4.85
CA ALA A 26 -5.14 -1.10 -5.17
C ALA A 26 -5.11 -2.49 -5.82
N GLN A 27 -4.17 -2.71 -6.75
CA GLN A 27 -4.08 -3.95 -7.52
C GLN A 27 -2.63 -4.31 -7.82
N GLY A 28 -2.35 -5.61 -7.90
CA GLY A 28 -1.17 -6.19 -8.53
C GLY A 28 -1.61 -7.19 -9.60
N TRP A 29 -0.89 -7.34 -10.70
CA TRP A 29 -1.23 -8.36 -11.70
C TRP A 29 -0.02 -8.88 -12.48
N ARG A 30 -0.18 -10.04 -13.12
CA ARG A 30 0.81 -10.63 -14.02
C ARG A 30 0.34 -10.67 -15.47
N GLY A 31 1.28 -10.64 -16.41
CA GLY A 31 1.05 -10.85 -17.83
C GLY A 31 1.18 -9.58 -18.66
N ARG A 32 0.20 -9.30 -19.52
CA ARG A 32 0.18 -8.05 -20.30
C ARG A 32 -0.18 -6.89 -19.38
N PHE A 33 0.31 -5.70 -19.70
CA PHE A 33 0.12 -4.49 -18.89
C PHE A 33 -1.34 -4.00 -18.96
N LEU A 34 -1.61 -2.83 -19.53
CA LEU A 34 -2.94 -2.31 -19.77
C LEU A 34 -3.02 -1.71 -21.17
N ASP A 35 -4.25 -1.61 -21.68
CA ASP A 35 -4.54 -0.82 -22.86
C ASP A 35 -5.14 0.52 -22.44
N ALA A 36 -4.38 1.60 -22.66
CA ALA A 36 -4.81 2.95 -22.29
C ALA A 36 -5.56 3.67 -23.43
N GLU A 37 -5.72 3.05 -24.60
CA GLU A 37 -6.28 3.71 -25.80
C GLU A 37 -7.62 4.37 -25.51
N GLY A 38 -8.52 3.65 -24.82
CA GLY A 38 -9.84 4.17 -24.45
C GLY A 38 -9.80 5.45 -23.60
N THR A 39 -8.78 5.61 -22.75
CA THR A 39 -8.64 6.79 -21.87
C THR A 39 -8.16 8.06 -22.60
N TRP A 40 -7.57 7.91 -23.81
CA TRP A 40 -7.06 9.04 -24.58
C TRP A 40 -8.14 9.75 -25.40
N PHE A 41 -9.17 9.02 -25.84
CA PHE A 41 -10.23 9.57 -26.69
C PHE A 41 -11.41 10.15 -25.92
N MET A 42 -11.62 9.74 -24.67
CA MET A 42 -12.73 10.21 -23.86
C MET A 42 -12.31 10.44 -22.40
N ARG A 43 -12.55 11.66 -21.89
CA ARG A 43 -12.27 12.02 -20.49
C ARG A 43 -13.15 11.31 -19.46
N PHE A 44 -14.17 10.60 -19.92
CA PHE A 44 -15.09 9.80 -19.09
C PHE A 44 -14.93 8.29 -19.34
N ALA A 45 -13.79 7.85 -19.89
CA ALA A 45 -13.50 6.43 -20.00
C ALA A 45 -13.56 5.79 -18.60
N PRO A 46 -14.14 4.58 -18.47
CA PRO A 46 -13.93 3.80 -17.26
C PRO A 46 -12.42 3.53 -17.09
N PRO A 47 -11.94 3.31 -15.85
CA PRO A 47 -10.57 2.89 -15.62
C PRO A 47 -10.21 1.69 -16.49
N ALA A 48 -9.02 1.70 -17.09
CA ALA A 48 -8.55 0.59 -17.90
C ALA A 48 -8.36 -0.66 -17.02
N ASP A 49 -8.86 -1.80 -17.50
CA ASP A 49 -8.66 -3.08 -16.85
C ASP A 49 -7.27 -3.65 -17.17
N PRO A 50 -6.62 -4.36 -16.23
CA PRO A 50 -5.44 -5.15 -16.52
C PRO A 50 -5.69 -6.15 -17.67
N LEU A 51 -4.76 -6.22 -18.62
CA LEU A 51 -4.81 -7.22 -19.71
C LEU A 51 -4.29 -8.61 -19.27
N GLY A 52 -3.74 -8.68 -18.06
CA GLY A 52 -3.29 -9.89 -17.39
C GLY A 52 -4.43 -10.70 -16.78
N ASN A 53 -4.23 -12.00 -16.60
CA ASN A 53 -5.22 -12.94 -16.08
C ASN A 53 -5.05 -13.29 -14.59
N GLU A 54 -3.91 -12.93 -13.98
CA GLU A 54 -3.61 -13.20 -12.57
C GLU A 54 -3.61 -11.88 -11.78
N VAL A 55 -4.79 -11.45 -11.34
CA VAL A 55 -5.01 -10.16 -10.68
C VAL A 55 -5.22 -10.34 -9.17
N LEU A 56 -4.35 -9.71 -8.39
CA LEU A 56 -4.52 -9.45 -6.96
C LEU A 56 -5.31 -8.15 -6.78
N ASN A 57 -6.48 -8.25 -6.16
CA ASN A 57 -7.25 -7.09 -5.69
C ASN A 57 -7.08 -6.92 -4.19
N LEU A 58 -6.62 -5.75 -3.76
CA LEU A 58 -6.45 -5.42 -2.35
C LEU A 58 -7.63 -4.59 -1.81
N SER A 59 -7.81 -4.64 -0.49
CA SER A 59 -8.91 -4.00 0.22
C SER A 59 -8.99 -2.49 -0.05
N ALA A 60 -10.22 -1.95 -0.04
CA ALA A 60 -10.48 -0.52 -0.17
C ALA A 60 -10.09 0.29 1.07
N GLY A 61 -9.87 1.59 0.87
CA GLY A 61 -9.44 2.54 1.89
C GLY A 61 -7.92 2.62 2.01
N PRO A 62 -7.40 3.65 2.68
CA PRO A 62 -5.98 3.93 2.77
C PRO A 62 -5.17 2.79 3.37
N ASP A 63 -3.93 2.65 2.91
CA ASP A 63 -3.00 1.67 3.47
C ASP A 63 -2.38 2.17 4.78
N PHE A 64 -2.25 3.48 4.96
CA PHE A 64 -1.74 4.06 6.19
C PHE A 64 -2.89 4.71 6.98
N ALA A 65 -2.70 4.96 8.27
CA ALA A 65 -3.58 5.84 9.04
C ALA A 65 -2.91 6.34 10.31
N VAL A 66 -3.17 7.60 10.65
CA VAL A 66 -2.98 8.09 12.02
C VAL A 66 -4.27 7.82 12.79
N LEU A 67 -4.21 6.94 13.79
CA LEU A 67 -5.38 6.57 14.58
C LEU A 67 -5.37 7.29 15.93
N THR A 68 -6.53 7.74 16.39
CA THR A 68 -6.70 8.35 17.72
C THR A 68 -6.58 7.34 18.86
N ARG A 69 -6.86 6.06 18.57
CA ARG A 69 -6.67 4.91 19.46
C ARG A 69 -6.51 3.62 18.64
N PRO A 70 -5.83 2.58 19.15
CA PRO A 70 -5.58 1.34 18.41
C PRO A 70 -6.83 0.60 17.93
N GLU A 71 -7.99 0.81 18.54
CA GLU A 71 -9.27 0.15 18.21
C GLU A 71 -10.19 1.02 17.35
N ALA A 72 -9.72 2.20 16.92
CA ALA A 72 -10.50 3.05 16.05
C ALA A 72 -10.83 2.34 14.73
N LYS A 73 -12.05 2.60 14.24
CA LYS A 73 -12.49 2.16 12.91
C LYS A 73 -11.47 2.62 11.87
N TRP A 74 -11.12 1.74 10.92
CA TRP A 74 -10.21 2.13 9.87
C TRP A 74 -10.85 3.20 8.96
N PRO A 75 -10.14 4.31 8.67
CA PRO A 75 -10.61 5.36 7.78
C PRO A 75 -10.99 4.87 6.38
N VAL A 76 -11.86 5.61 5.69
CA VAL A 76 -12.26 5.26 4.32
C VAL A 76 -11.58 6.18 3.29
N THR A 77 -11.26 7.41 3.68
CA THR A 77 -10.56 8.41 2.84
C THR A 77 -9.16 8.72 3.35
N ALA A 78 -8.30 9.27 2.49
CA ALA A 78 -6.97 9.72 2.90
C ALA A 78 -7.03 10.87 3.93
N GLU A 79 -8.02 11.77 3.80
CA GLU A 79 -8.25 12.87 4.76
C GLU A 79 -8.58 12.33 6.15
N GLU A 80 -9.53 11.38 6.26
CA GLU A 80 -9.88 10.74 7.53
C GLU A 80 -8.69 9.99 8.15
N ALA A 81 -7.78 9.48 7.32
CA ALA A 81 -6.54 8.82 7.74
C ALA A 81 -5.41 9.78 8.12
N GLY A 82 -5.58 11.09 7.88
CA GLY A 82 -4.55 12.09 8.10
C GLY A 82 -3.34 11.92 7.18
N ILE A 83 -3.58 11.51 5.93
CA ILE A 83 -2.54 11.28 4.92
C ILE A 83 -2.71 12.25 3.77
N GLU A 84 -1.59 12.81 3.35
CA GLU A 84 -1.51 13.65 2.17
C GLU A 84 -0.59 13.04 1.12
N PHE A 85 -1.09 12.80 -0.08
CA PHE A 85 -0.28 12.38 -1.22
C PHE A 85 0.58 13.54 -1.73
N ARG A 86 1.90 13.34 -1.78
CA ARG A 86 2.89 14.36 -2.20
C ARG A 86 3.41 14.17 -3.62
N GLY A 87 2.96 13.12 -4.31
CA GLY A 87 3.44 12.76 -5.64
C GLY A 87 4.39 11.56 -5.60
N TYR A 88 5.29 11.51 -6.59
CA TYR A 88 6.31 10.48 -6.69
C TYR A 88 7.55 11.01 -7.40
N ARG A 89 8.68 10.35 -7.17
CA ARG A 89 9.94 10.58 -7.87
C ARG A 89 10.35 9.31 -8.60
N LEU A 90 10.91 9.45 -9.80
CA LEU A 90 11.44 8.34 -10.59
C LEU A 90 12.93 8.18 -10.34
N ASP A 91 13.41 6.95 -10.23
CA ASP A 91 14.84 6.66 -10.32
C ASP A 91 15.34 6.64 -11.78
N ALA A 92 16.62 6.33 -11.98
CA ALA A 92 17.23 6.32 -13.32
C ALA A 92 16.60 5.26 -14.24
N GLU A 93 16.04 4.21 -13.66
CA GLU A 93 15.34 3.12 -14.32
C GLU A 93 13.85 3.42 -14.55
N GLY A 94 13.37 4.60 -14.13
CA GLY A 94 11.99 5.04 -14.31
C GLY A 94 11.02 4.43 -13.31
N VAL A 95 11.50 3.85 -12.20
CA VAL A 95 10.64 3.23 -11.22
C VAL A 95 10.23 4.24 -10.14
N PRO A 96 8.93 4.38 -9.84
CA PRO A 96 8.47 5.38 -8.88
C PRO A 96 8.75 4.99 -7.44
N THR A 97 9.11 6.00 -6.65
CA THR A 97 8.91 6.03 -5.20
C THR A 97 7.85 7.07 -4.89
N PHE A 98 6.71 6.61 -4.37
CA PHE A 98 5.61 7.47 -3.96
C PHE A 98 5.90 8.12 -2.62
N GLU A 99 5.40 9.33 -2.43
CA GLU A 99 5.67 10.14 -1.26
C GLU A 99 4.37 10.58 -0.60
N TYR A 100 4.28 10.38 0.71
CA TYR A 100 3.13 10.77 1.52
C TYR A 100 3.59 11.50 2.78
N ASP A 101 2.75 12.39 3.32
CA ASP A 101 2.92 12.91 4.67
C ASP A 101 1.81 12.37 5.58
N ALA A 102 2.16 11.96 6.80
CA ALA A 102 1.19 11.50 7.80
C ALA A 102 1.74 11.68 9.21
N GLY A 103 1.01 12.38 10.09
CA GLY A 103 1.34 12.45 11.52
C GLY A 103 2.75 12.95 11.85
N GLY A 104 3.30 13.90 11.08
CA GLY A 104 4.67 14.40 11.24
C GLY A 104 5.76 13.51 10.60
N TRP A 105 5.37 12.46 9.88
CA TRP A 105 6.26 11.61 9.10
C TRP A 105 6.13 11.88 7.61
N ARG A 106 7.26 11.77 6.91
CA ARG A 106 7.32 11.58 5.46
C ARG A 106 7.51 10.09 5.18
N ILE A 107 6.60 9.53 4.41
CA ILE A 107 6.57 8.14 3.99
C ILE A 107 7.05 8.06 2.55
N ALA A 108 8.09 7.26 2.30
CA ALA A 108 8.52 6.87 0.97
C ALA A 108 8.10 5.42 0.73
N ASP A 109 7.33 5.18 -0.33
CA ASP A 109 6.73 3.90 -0.64
C ASP A 109 7.15 3.44 -2.04
N ARG A 110 7.91 2.35 -2.09
CA ARG A 110 8.56 1.87 -3.29
C ARG A 110 8.16 0.41 -3.54
N ILE A 111 7.58 0.13 -4.71
CA ILE A 111 7.08 -1.20 -5.07
C ILE A 111 7.80 -1.69 -6.33
N VAL A 112 8.29 -2.93 -6.31
CA VAL A 112 8.97 -3.59 -7.43
C VAL A 112 8.53 -5.05 -7.55
N PRO A 113 8.63 -5.67 -8.74
CA PRO A 113 8.55 -7.12 -8.88
C PRO A 113 9.62 -7.81 -8.04
N ASN A 114 9.30 -8.99 -7.51
CA ASN A 114 10.27 -9.88 -6.87
C ASN A 114 10.53 -11.13 -7.73
N GLU A 115 11.54 -11.90 -7.33
CA GLU A 115 12.02 -13.08 -8.07
C GLU A 115 10.98 -14.21 -8.18
N SER A 116 9.99 -14.23 -7.27
CA SER A 116 8.93 -15.24 -7.22
C SER A 116 7.66 -14.82 -7.98
N ASN A 117 7.77 -13.87 -8.93
CA ASN A 117 6.65 -13.27 -9.65
C ASN A 117 5.63 -12.55 -8.74
N GLY A 118 6.04 -12.09 -7.56
CA GLY A 118 5.23 -11.26 -6.67
C GLY A 118 5.65 -9.80 -6.70
N LEU A 119 5.22 -9.04 -5.70
CA LEU A 119 5.68 -7.67 -5.46
C LEU A 119 6.43 -7.58 -4.13
N THR A 120 7.51 -6.80 -4.10
CA THR A 120 8.15 -6.32 -2.89
C THR A 120 7.86 -4.84 -2.73
N ARG A 121 7.27 -4.46 -1.60
CA ARG A 121 6.97 -3.09 -1.21
C ARG A 121 7.85 -2.68 -0.04
N THR A 122 8.65 -1.65 -0.24
CA THR A 122 9.49 -1.04 0.79
C THR A 122 8.84 0.28 1.22
N VAL A 123 8.44 0.35 2.48
CA VAL A 123 7.92 1.55 3.11
C VAL A 123 8.98 2.10 4.06
N THR A 124 9.37 3.36 3.88
CA THR A 124 10.34 4.05 4.74
C THR A 124 9.70 5.29 5.34
N LEU A 125 9.69 5.38 6.67
CA LEU A 125 9.27 6.56 7.41
C LEU A 125 10.49 7.38 7.81
N THR A 126 10.43 8.68 7.60
CA THR A 126 11.42 9.66 8.06
C THR A 126 10.70 10.85 8.67
N ARG A 127 11.28 11.50 9.69
CA ARG A 127 10.63 12.66 10.30
C ARG A 127 10.50 13.82 9.31
N ALA A 128 9.36 14.49 9.32
CA ALA A 128 9.09 15.69 8.52
C ALA A 128 9.56 17.00 9.20
N GLY A 129 10.52 16.94 10.12
CA GLY A 129 11.10 18.11 10.79
C GLY A 129 10.29 18.72 11.94
N SER A 130 9.11 18.18 12.29
CA SER A 130 8.39 18.57 13.52
C SER A 130 8.98 17.90 14.77
N GLU A 131 8.94 18.58 15.92
CA GLU A 131 9.39 18.03 17.22
C GLU A 131 8.46 16.92 17.75
N THR A 132 7.19 16.91 17.32
CA THR A 132 6.20 15.91 17.70
C THR A 132 5.76 15.08 16.49
N SER A 133 5.84 13.76 16.62
CA SER A 133 5.29 12.79 15.65
C SER A 133 4.14 12.00 16.29
N THR A 134 3.27 11.43 15.47
CA THR A 134 2.23 10.49 15.91
C THR A 134 2.51 9.12 15.30
N GLN A 135 2.11 8.05 15.99
CA GLN A 135 2.22 6.71 15.43
C GLN A 135 1.33 6.58 14.18
N VAL A 136 1.92 6.03 13.12
CA VAL A 136 1.22 5.69 11.88
C VAL A 136 1.01 4.19 11.88
N PHE A 137 -0.17 3.72 11.48
CA PHE A 137 -0.41 2.29 11.26
C PHE A 137 -0.38 2.02 9.77
N TYR A 138 0.24 0.92 9.37
CA TYR A 138 0.21 0.39 8.01
C TYR A 138 -0.67 -0.85 7.96
N ARG A 139 -1.83 -0.75 7.32
CA ARG A 139 -2.71 -1.87 7.01
C ARG A 139 -2.24 -2.58 5.76
N VAL A 140 -1.58 -3.71 5.96
CA VAL A 140 -0.95 -4.49 4.89
C VAL A 140 -1.98 -5.32 4.12
N LEU A 141 -2.94 -5.91 4.84
CA LEU A 141 -4.03 -6.70 4.32
C LEU A 141 -5.29 -6.46 5.13
N ALA A 142 -6.45 -6.57 4.48
CA ALA A 142 -7.74 -6.63 5.13
C ALA A 142 -8.70 -7.54 4.36
N GLY A 143 -9.54 -8.29 5.07
CA GLY A 143 -10.55 -9.16 4.45
C GLY A 143 -11.19 -10.14 5.43
N ASN A 144 -12.21 -10.86 4.96
CA ASN A 144 -12.99 -11.78 5.78
C ASN A 144 -12.27 -13.09 6.12
N ASP A 145 -11.42 -13.60 5.22
CA ASP A 145 -10.65 -14.84 5.41
C ASP A 145 -9.16 -14.51 5.58
N LEU A 146 -8.85 -13.64 6.54
CA LEU A 146 -7.49 -13.25 6.88
C LEU A 146 -6.98 -14.06 8.07
N LYS A 147 -5.84 -14.73 7.88
CA LYS A 147 -5.22 -15.62 8.87
C LYS A 147 -3.76 -15.26 9.09
N GLN A 148 -3.41 -14.90 10.32
CA GLN A 148 -2.02 -14.70 10.70
C GLN A 148 -1.33 -16.05 10.92
N LEU A 149 -0.35 -16.39 10.07
CA LEU A 149 0.39 -17.66 10.12
C LEU A 149 1.63 -17.56 11.02
N GLY A 150 2.04 -16.34 11.37
CA GLY A 150 3.11 -16.01 12.30
C GLY A 150 3.24 -14.50 12.48
N PRO A 151 4.14 -14.01 13.36
CA PRO A 151 4.30 -12.58 13.61
C PRO A 151 4.52 -11.77 12.32
N ASN A 152 5.27 -12.33 11.38
CA ASN A 152 5.70 -11.70 10.14
C ASN A 152 5.01 -12.23 8.88
N LYS A 153 3.94 -13.03 9.00
CA LYS A 153 3.30 -13.71 7.87
C LYS A 153 1.80 -13.78 8.01
N CYS A 154 1.09 -13.37 6.98
CA CYS A 154 -0.36 -13.39 6.91
C CYS A 154 -0.85 -13.95 5.57
N GLN A 155 -2.02 -14.56 5.57
CA GLN A 155 -2.65 -15.14 4.40
C GLN A 155 -4.08 -14.61 4.26
N LEU A 156 -4.45 -14.21 3.05
CA LEU A 156 -5.82 -13.83 2.69
C LEU A 156 -6.38 -14.86 1.70
N GLY A 157 -7.47 -15.52 2.09
CA GLY A 157 -8.06 -16.60 1.30
C GLY A 157 -7.09 -17.77 1.09
N ALA A 158 -7.25 -18.49 -0.02
CA ALA A 158 -6.37 -19.61 -0.37
C ALA A 158 -5.12 -19.21 -1.18
N GLY A 159 -5.08 -18.01 -1.75
CA GLY A 159 -4.07 -17.65 -2.77
C GLY A 159 -3.05 -16.59 -2.34
N VAL A 160 -3.42 -15.64 -1.49
CA VAL A 160 -2.57 -14.48 -1.21
C VAL A 160 -1.78 -14.69 0.08
N VAL A 161 -0.46 -14.74 -0.02
CA VAL A 161 0.45 -14.82 1.12
C VAL A 161 1.30 -13.57 1.16
N VAL A 162 1.34 -12.93 2.32
CA VAL A 162 2.15 -11.74 2.57
C VAL A 162 3.13 -12.01 3.70
N THR A 163 4.39 -11.64 3.48
CA THR A 163 5.43 -11.66 4.52
C THR A 163 5.95 -10.24 4.75
N SER A 164 6.41 -9.95 5.96
CA SER A 164 6.91 -8.63 6.36
C SER A 164 8.20 -8.74 7.15
N SER A 165 9.12 -7.80 6.99
CA SER A 165 10.32 -7.68 7.84
C SER A 165 9.98 -7.32 9.30
N THR A 166 8.79 -6.77 9.55
CA THR A 166 8.32 -6.32 10.87
C THR A 166 7.05 -7.06 11.25
N ALA A 167 6.94 -7.44 12.53
CA ALA A 167 5.78 -8.16 13.02
C ALA A 167 4.51 -7.31 12.88
N GLY A 168 3.45 -7.92 12.35
CA GLY A 168 2.13 -7.31 12.29
C GLY A 168 1.18 -7.92 13.32
N GLN A 169 0.06 -7.23 13.53
CA GLN A 169 -0.97 -7.58 14.49
C GLN A 169 -2.30 -7.75 13.76
N LEU A 170 -2.97 -8.87 14.00
CA LEU A 170 -4.33 -9.09 13.53
C LEU A 170 -5.33 -8.41 14.48
N ARG A 171 -6.31 -7.70 13.93
CA ARG A 171 -7.44 -7.16 14.68
C ARG A 171 -8.74 -7.27 13.90
N ASP A 172 -9.86 -7.21 14.62
CA ASP A 172 -11.17 -6.95 14.03
C ASP A 172 -11.32 -5.45 13.72
N GLY A 173 -11.79 -5.13 12.52
CA GLY A 173 -11.97 -3.76 12.06
C GLY A 173 -12.93 -3.69 10.87
N ASN A 174 -13.85 -2.73 10.87
CA ASN A 174 -14.76 -2.48 9.74
C ASN A 174 -15.56 -3.72 9.28
N GLY A 175 -15.90 -4.63 10.21
CA GLY A 175 -16.66 -5.85 9.93
C GLY A 175 -15.86 -6.99 9.29
N HIS A 176 -14.52 -6.89 9.28
CA HIS A 176 -13.60 -7.91 8.78
C HIS A 176 -12.31 -7.91 9.60
N HIS A 177 -11.33 -8.73 9.23
CA HIS A 177 -10.02 -8.74 9.88
C HIS A 177 -9.04 -7.84 9.14
N GLU A 178 -8.16 -7.18 9.89
CA GLU A 178 -7.10 -6.32 9.38
C GLU A 178 -5.75 -6.75 9.95
N TRP A 179 -4.71 -6.80 9.12
CA TRP A 179 -3.34 -7.07 9.56
C TRP A 179 -2.52 -5.78 9.47
N LEU A 180 -2.15 -5.25 10.63
CA LEU A 180 -1.54 -3.94 10.79
C LEU A 180 -0.09 -4.05 11.25
N ILE A 181 0.76 -3.15 10.76
CA ILE A 181 2.11 -2.92 11.27
C ILE A 181 2.14 -1.50 11.86
N PRO A 182 2.42 -1.33 13.17
CA PRO A 182 2.68 -0.01 13.72
C PRO A 182 4.02 0.53 13.19
N LEU A 183 4.01 1.73 12.63
CA LEU A 183 5.14 2.42 12.03
C LEU A 183 5.37 3.78 12.71
N GLY A 184 6.62 4.02 13.10
CA GLY A 184 6.97 5.22 13.83
C GLY A 184 6.25 5.33 15.19
N SER A 185 6.76 6.20 16.03
CA SER A 185 6.22 6.48 17.36
C SER A 185 6.26 7.98 17.63
N GLY A 186 5.59 8.41 18.71
CA GLY A 186 5.71 9.78 19.19
C GLY A 186 7.03 10.08 19.90
N ASP A 187 7.94 9.10 20.03
CA ASP A 187 9.20 9.26 20.74
C ASP A 187 10.17 10.15 19.95
N ALA A 188 10.64 11.24 20.55
CA ALA A 188 11.65 12.15 20.00
C ALA A 188 12.93 11.46 19.51
N ASN A 189 13.24 10.25 19.98
CA ASN A 189 14.41 9.48 19.56
C ASN A 189 14.15 8.47 18.44
N ASP A 190 12.90 8.35 17.97
CA ASP A 190 12.56 7.39 16.94
C ASP A 190 13.22 7.74 15.61
N LYS A 191 13.93 6.76 15.05
CA LYS A 191 14.73 6.92 13.84
C LYS A 191 13.89 6.54 12.61
N ALA A 192 14.50 6.69 11.44
CA ALA A 192 13.89 6.23 10.20
C ALA A 192 13.52 4.73 10.32
N THR A 193 12.25 4.42 10.12
CA THR A 193 11.74 3.03 10.14
C THR A 193 11.62 2.55 8.70
N ARG A 194 12.21 1.40 8.37
CA ARG A 194 12.06 0.74 7.07
C ARG A 194 11.36 -0.60 7.26
N VAL A 195 10.26 -0.80 6.54
CA VAL A 195 9.53 -2.07 6.51
C VAL A 195 9.48 -2.57 5.08
N GLU A 196 9.80 -3.84 4.90
CA GLU A 196 9.69 -4.54 3.63
C GLU A 196 8.58 -5.57 3.70
N VAL A 197 7.68 -5.54 2.72
CA VAL A 197 6.54 -6.44 2.61
C VAL A 197 6.60 -7.13 1.26
N GLN A 198 6.46 -8.46 1.24
CA GLN A 198 6.42 -9.25 0.02
C GLN A 198 5.04 -9.85 -0.17
N TYR A 199 4.41 -9.54 -1.31
CA TYR A 199 3.12 -10.05 -1.73
C TYR A 199 3.31 -11.19 -2.74
N GLN A 200 2.67 -12.32 -2.48
CA GLN A 200 2.60 -13.48 -3.38
C GLN A 200 1.13 -13.86 -3.58
N TRP A 201 0.70 -14.08 -4.82
CA TRP A 201 -0.66 -14.48 -5.19
C TRP A 201 -0.68 -15.44 -6.38
#